data_AF-A0A530B4M6-F1
#
_entry.id   AF-A0A530B4M6-F1
#
_cell.length_a   1.000
_cell.length_b   1.000
_cell.length_c   1.000
_cell.angle_alpha   90.00
_cell.angle_beta   90.00
_cell.angle_gamma   90.00
#
_symmetry.space_group_name_H-M   'P 1'
#
loop_
_entity.id
_entity.type
_entity.pdbx_description
1 polymer ?
#
loop_
_entity_poly.entity_id
_entity_poly.type
_entity_poly.pdbx_seq_one_letter_code
_entity_poly.pdbx_strand_id
1 'polypeptide(L)'
;PLTKEQVDVEMAAHGGTIVEIRKEGGKWQVVRDGKLNRRIMSTTEMALSGPVAGHDRVKTNADPSGTKVIGTLNNCAGGVTPWGTYVMAEENIHGYFSGELPEGHKEAANYKRLGIPEGAYEWGAHYDRFNLAKEPNEPNRFGWIVEVDVNDPASVPRKRTAMGRFKHEGAESIVARDGRVVFYLGDDERFDYVYKFVTAGRFNPGDRAANMNLLDDGTLYVAQFAEDGSVEWMPIVFGQGPLTAQNGFASQADVLIETRRAADLLGATKMDRPEDIQPNAGNGKVYVMLTNNSKRKAEQVDAANPRAANAFGHIIEIVEEGGDFAATKGRW
;
A
#
# COMPACT_ATOMS: atom_id res chain seq x y z
N PRO A 1 0.95 7.71 -30.13
CA PRO A 1 -0.33 7.12 -29.71
C PRO A 1 -0.35 5.61 -29.92
N LEU A 2 -0.54 4.86 -28.83
CA LEU A 2 -0.77 3.42 -28.85
C LEU A 2 -2.15 3.11 -29.45
N THR A 3 -2.26 1.99 -30.15
CA THR A 3 -3.56 1.45 -30.55
C THR A 3 -4.27 0.86 -29.34
N LYS A 4 -5.60 0.68 -29.45
CA LYS A 4 -6.37 0.02 -28.40
C LYS A 4 -5.83 -1.39 -28.10
N GLU A 5 -5.48 -2.15 -29.14
CA GLU A 5 -4.93 -3.50 -28.99
C GLU A 5 -3.60 -3.50 -28.21
N GLN A 6 -2.71 -2.54 -28.47
CA GLN A 6 -1.46 -2.40 -27.71
C GLN A 6 -1.75 -2.11 -26.22
N VAL A 7 -2.69 -1.20 -25.94
CA VAL A 7 -3.13 -0.91 -24.57
C VAL A 7 -3.75 -2.15 -23.90
N ASP A 8 -4.55 -2.93 -24.62
CA ASP A 8 -5.16 -4.16 -24.09
C ASP A 8 -4.09 -5.19 -23.70
N VAL A 9 -3.03 -5.32 -24.51
CA VAL A 9 -1.87 -6.18 -24.20
C VAL A 9 -1.11 -5.67 -22.98
N GLU A 10 -0.86 -4.36 -22.88
CA GLU A 10 -0.23 -3.76 -21.68
C GLU A 10 -1.07 -4.02 -20.42
N MET A 11 -2.39 -3.78 -20.49
CA MET A 11 -3.31 -4.03 -19.39
C MET A 11 -3.31 -5.50 -18.96
N ALA A 12 -3.22 -6.43 -19.91
CA ALA A 12 -3.13 -7.87 -19.67
C ALA A 12 -1.77 -8.32 -19.11
N ALA A 13 -0.71 -7.50 -19.22
CA ALA A 13 0.60 -7.77 -18.63
C ALA A 13 0.70 -7.40 -17.14
N HIS A 14 -0.23 -6.59 -16.63
CA HIS A 14 -0.26 -6.17 -15.22
C HIS A 14 -0.99 -7.17 -14.31
N GLY A 15 -0.82 -6.98 -13.00
CA GLY A 15 -1.46 -7.77 -11.96
C GLY A 15 -0.54 -8.81 -11.35
N GLY A 16 -1.09 -10.00 -11.08
CA GLY A 16 -0.37 -11.12 -10.46
C GLY A 16 -0.66 -12.45 -11.16
N THR A 17 0.22 -13.42 -10.98
CA THR A 17 0.03 -14.78 -11.49
C THR A 17 0.20 -15.78 -10.35
N ILE A 18 -0.87 -16.51 -10.03
CA ILE A 18 -0.82 -17.67 -9.16
C ILE A 18 -0.48 -18.88 -10.02
N VAL A 19 0.57 -19.61 -9.64
CA VAL A 19 1.02 -20.83 -10.32
C VAL A 19 1.20 -21.98 -9.32
N GLU A 20 0.62 -23.14 -9.65
CA GLU A 20 0.95 -24.37 -8.97
C GLU A 20 2.33 -24.86 -9.40
N ILE A 21 3.12 -25.26 -8.41
CA ILE A 21 4.41 -25.89 -8.62
C ILE A 21 4.48 -27.22 -7.89
N ARG A 22 5.20 -28.18 -8.46
CA ARG A 22 5.45 -29.49 -7.84
C ARG A 22 6.94 -29.84 -7.94
N LYS A 23 7.43 -30.63 -6.99
CA LYS A 23 8.81 -31.12 -6.98
C LYS A 23 8.86 -32.55 -7.50
N GLU A 24 9.47 -32.76 -8.65
CA GLU A 24 9.66 -34.07 -9.29
C GLU A 24 11.15 -34.33 -9.52
N GLY A 25 11.64 -35.50 -9.08
CA GLY A 25 13.06 -35.85 -9.21
C GLY A 25 14.01 -34.83 -8.58
N GLY A 26 13.58 -34.18 -7.49
CA GLY A 26 14.35 -33.13 -6.82
C GLY A 26 14.26 -31.73 -7.44
N LYS A 27 13.54 -31.54 -8.56
CA LYS A 27 13.42 -30.25 -9.26
C LYS A 27 11.99 -29.71 -9.20
N TRP A 28 11.85 -28.41 -8.94
CA TRP A 28 10.57 -27.71 -9.03
C TRP A 28 10.14 -27.52 -10.49
N GLN A 29 8.86 -27.72 -10.78
CA GLN A 29 8.26 -27.55 -12.11
C GLN A 29 6.87 -26.92 -11.98
N VAL A 30 6.48 -26.11 -12.96
CA VAL A 30 5.14 -25.54 -13.07
C VAL A 30 4.14 -26.61 -13.51
N VAL A 31 3.01 -26.70 -12.82
CA VAL A 31 1.87 -27.52 -13.20
C VAL A 31 0.96 -26.65 -14.08
N ARG A 32 1.11 -26.73 -15.41
CA ARG A 32 0.45 -25.80 -16.35
C ARG A 32 -1.08 -25.89 -16.32
N ASP A 33 -1.60 -27.08 -16.03
CA ASP A 33 -3.02 -27.40 -15.89
C ASP A 33 -3.48 -27.42 -14.41
N GLY A 34 -2.69 -26.81 -13.51
CA GLY A 34 -3.04 -26.65 -12.10
C GLY A 34 -4.38 -25.94 -11.93
N LYS A 35 -5.22 -26.44 -11.01
CA LYS A 35 -6.58 -25.92 -10.78
C LYS A 35 -6.60 -24.59 -10.06
N LEU A 36 -5.54 -24.26 -9.33
CA LEU A 36 -5.32 -23.00 -8.62
C LEU A 36 -4.64 -21.94 -9.51
N ASN A 37 -4.18 -22.32 -10.72
CA ASN A 37 -3.57 -21.37 -11.64
C ASN A 37 -4.54 -20.24 -11.97
N ARG A 38 -4.12 -19.00 -11.75
CA ARG A 38 -4.99 -17.84 -11.93
C ARG A 38 -4.20 -16.59 -12.29
N ARG A 39 -4.75 -15.81 -13.22
CA ARG A 39 -4.31 -14.43 -13.49
C ARG A 39 -5.19 -13.46 -12.70
N ILE A 40 -4.54 -12.60 -11.93
CA ILE A 40 -5.11 -11.36 -11.44
C ILE A 40 -4.63 -10.27 -12.38
N MET A 41 -5.53 -9.43 -12.89
CA MET A 41 -5.24 -8.46 -13.94
C MET A 41 -5.78 -7.07 -13.57
N SER A 42 -5.39 -6.07 -14.35
CA SER A 42 -5.98 -4.72 -14.31
C SER A 42 -7.48 -4.68 -14.66
N THR A 43 -8.07 -5.81 -15.05
CA THR A 43 -9.50 -5.98 -15.37
C THR A 43 -10.24 -6.95 -14.43
N THR A 44 -9.57 -7.54 -13.43
CA THR A 44 -10.20 -8.47 -12.47
C THR A 44 -11.14 -7.72 -11.51
N GLU A 45 -12.40 -8.13 -11.35
CA GLU A 45 -13.28 -7.54 -10.33
C GLU A 45 -12.73 -7.83 -8.91
N MET A 46 -12.73 -6.79 -8.07
CA MET A 46 -12.25 -6.80 -6.69
C MET A 46 -13.25 -6.09 -5.79
N ALA A 47 -13.27 -6.45 -4.51
CA ALA A 47 -13.99 -5.68 -3.50
C ALA A 47 -13.09 -4.61 -2.89
N LEU A 48 -13.64 -3.43 -2.62
CA LEU A 48 -13.03 -2.45 -1.73
C LEU A 48 -13.53 -2.73 -0.31
N SER A 49 -12.63 -2.93 0.63
CA SER A 49 -12.94 -3.38 1.99
C SER A 49 -12.22 -2.56 3.06
N GLY A 50 -12.84 -2.40 4.23
CA GLY A 50 -12.35 -1.55 5.31
C GLY A 50 -12.98 -0.15 5.30
N PRO A 51 -12.40 0.82 6.07
CA PRO A 51 -13.09 2.07 6.41
C PRO A 51 -13.43 3.01 5.25
N VAL A 52 -12.84 2.81 4.06
CA VAL A 52 -13.07 3.66 2.87
C VAL A 52 -14.15 3.08 1.95
N ALA A 53 -14.49 1.80 2.10
CA ALA A 53 -15.49 1.14 1.27
C ALA A 53 -16.84 1.88 1.34
N GLY A 54 -17.38 2.25 0.19
CA GLY A 54 -18.65 2.97 0.06
C GLY A 54 -18.58 4.49 0.26
N HIS A 55 -17.41 5.05 0.57
CA HIS A 55 -17.23 6.49 0.72
C HIS A 55 -17.44 7.23 -0.61
N ASP A 56 -18.00 8.45 -0.56
CA ASP A 56 -18.35 9.19 -1.80
C ASP A 56 -17.15 9.44 -2.73
N ARG A 57 -15.96 9.56 -2.15
CA ARG A 57 -14.70 9.81 -2.87
C ARG A 57 -14.16 8.61 -3.65
N VAL A 58 -14.76 7.42 -3.49
CA VAL A 58 -14.43 6.19 -4.24
C VAL A 58 -15.59 5.72 -5.13
N LYS A 59 -16.66 6.50 -5.24
CA LYS A 59 -17.76 6.27 -6.19
C LYS A 59 -17.40 6.81 -7.55
N THR A 60 -17.70 6.04 -8.58
CA THR A 60 -17.51 6.38 -10.00
C THR A 60 -18.79 6.12 -10.78
N ASN A 61 -18.87 6.49 -12.05
CA ASN A 61 -20.10 6.23 -12.82
C ASN A 61 -20.36 4.71 -12.97
N ALA A 62 -19.30 3.91 -13.10
CA ALA A 62 -19.40 2.46 -13.21
C ALA A 62 -19.67 1.74 -11.87
N ASP A 63 -19.30 2.36 -10.74
CA ASP A 63 -19.57 1.84 -9.40
C ASP A 63 -20.09 2.96 -8.47
N PRO A 64 -21.40 3.26 -8.54
CA PRO A 64 -22.01 4.24 -7.63
C PRO A 64 -22.10 3.74 -6.18
N SER A 65 -21.84 2.46 -5.92
CA SER A 65 -21.79 1.93 -4.55
C SER A 65 -20.48 2.28 -3.85
N GLY A 66 -19.38 2.43 -4.58
CA GLY A 66 -18.03 2.66 -4.03
C GLY A 66 -17.44 1.44 -3.33
N THR A 67 -17.88 0.23 -3.65
CA THR A 67 -17.45 -1.02 -3.00
C THR A 67 -16.84 -2.05 -3.95
N LYS A 68 -16.88 -1.79 -5.26
CA LYS A 68 -16.38 -2.71 -6.28
C LYS A 68 -15.37 -2.01 -7.16
N VAL A 69 -14.17 -2.56 -7.33
CA VAL A 69 -13.11 -1.98 -8.15
C VAL A 69 -12.72 -2.96 -9.24
N ILE A 70 -12.52 -2.46 -10.47
CA ILE A 70 -12.01 -3.26 -11.56
C ILE A 70 -10.48 -3.15 -11.58
N GLY A 71 -9.84 -4.22 -11.14
CA GLY A 71 -8.42 -4.46 -11.29
C GLY A 71 -7.51 -3.86 -10.24
N THR A 72 -6.24 -4.14 -10.45
CA THR A 72 -5.11 -3.65 -9.67
C THR A 72 -4.03 -3.14 -10.62
N LEU A 73 -3.24 -2.16 -10.18
CA LEU A 73 -2.27 -1.44 -11.00
C LEU A 73 -0.89 -1.48 -10.38
N ASN A 74 0.14 -1.56 -11.22
CA ASN A 74 1.54 -1.43 -10.83
C ASN A 74 1.89 -2.25 -9.58
N ASN A 75 1.60 -3.55 -9.64
CA ASN A 75 1.87 -4.46 -8.54
C ASN A 75 3.39 -4.62 -8.40
N CYS A 76 3.96 -4.10 -7.31
CA CYS A 76 5.39 -4.18 -7.05
C CYS A 76 5.73 -5.50 -6.33
N ALA A 77 6.04 -5.45 -5.04
CA ALA A 77 6.25 -6.62 -4.21
C ALA A 77 4.94 -7.04 -3.52
N GLY A 78 5.06 -7.56 -2.30
CA GLY A 78 3.91 -8.06 -1.57
C GLY A 78 4.29 -8.62 -0.21
N GLY A 79 3.55 -9.64 0.23
CA GLY A 79 3.80 -10.35 1.47
C GLY A 79 2.85 -11.54 1.63
N VAL A 80 3.20 -12.45 2.54
CA VAL A 80 2.36 -13.61 2.87
C VAL A 80 1.78 -13.42 4.25
N THR A 81 0.46 -13.51 4.38
CA THR A 81 -0.20 -13.39 5.68
C THR A 81 -0.04 -14.68 6.49
N PRO A 82 -0.14 -14.63 7.83
CA PRO A 82 -0.07 -15.83 8.68
C PRO A 82 -1.21 -16.83 8.42
N TRP A 83 -2.29 -16.40 7.76
CA TRP A 83 -3.41 -17.26 7.35
C TRP A 83 -3.35 -17.71 5.88
N GLY A 84 -2.21 -17.51 5.22
CA GLY A 84 -1.91 -18.10 3.92
C GLY A 84 -2.62 -17.44 2.73
N THR A 85 -2.90 -16.14 2.82
CA THR A 85 -3.22 -15.30 1.66
C THR A 85 -1.99 -14.53 1.20
N TYR A 86 -2.02 -14.05 -0.04
CA TYR A 86 -0.97 -13.16 -0.56
C TYR A 86 -1.49 -11.73 -0.60
N VAL A 87 -0.67 -10.77 -0.20
CA VAL A 87 -0.96 -9.35 -0.36
C VAL A 87 -0.08 -8.77 -1.47
N MET A 88 -0.69 -8.16 -2.47
CA MET A 88 -0.03 -7.43 -3.55
C MET A 88 -0.01 -5.94 -3.22
N ALA A 89 1.06 -5.24 -3.55
CA ALA A 89 1.22 -3.82 -3.28
C ALA A 89 1.06 -2.98 -4.56
N GLU A 90 0.11 -2.05 -4.57
CA GLU A 90 -0.04 -1.09 -5.68
C GLU A 90 0.89 0.10 -5.44
N GLU A 91 1.88 0.29 -6.32
CA GLU A 91 2.96 1.24 -6.12
C GLU A 91 2.78 2.50 -6.99
N ASN A 92 3.34 2.54 -8.21
CA ASN A 92 3.38 3.71 -9.07
C ASN A 92 2.06 4.00 -9.82
N ILE A 93 0.92 4.00 -9.10
CA ILE A 93 -0.43 4.21 -9.64
C ILE A 93 -0.61 5.53 -10.42
N HIS A 94 0.22 6.54 -10.12
CA HIS A 94 0.19 7.84 -10.75
C HIS A 94 0.49 7.84 -12.26
N GLY A 95 1.22 6.83 -12.74
CA GLY A 95 1.56 6.67 -14.15
C GLY A 95 0.37 6.28 -15.03
N TYR A 96 -0.75 5.84 -14.47
CA TYR A 96 -1.84 5.21 -15.22
C TYR A 96 -2.99 6.15 -15.59
N PHE A 97 -3.03 7.33 -14.97
CA PHE A 97 -4.09 8.30 -15.18
C PHE A 97 -3.61 9.45 -16.06
N SER A 98 -4.52 10.03 -16.84
CA SER A 98 -4.26 11.17 -17.70
C SER A 98 -5.45 12.14 -17.74
N GLY A 99 -5.33 13.24 -18.47
CA GLY A 99 -6.34 14.30 -18.52
C GLY A 99 -6.28 15.24 -17.31
N GLU A 100 -7.20 16.20 -17.27
CA GLU A 100 -7.23 17.21 -16.20
C GLU A 100 -8.43 16.97 -15.29
N LEU A 101 -8.20 17.12 -13.98
CA LEU A 101 -9.32 17.19 -13.04
C LEU A 101 -10.19 18.42 -13.35
N PRO A 102 -11.53 18.33 -13.18
CA PRO A 102 -12.38 19.50 -13.22
C PRO A 102 -11.89 20.60 -12.27
N GLU A 103 -11.99 21.86 -12.70
CA GLU A 103 -11.55 23.00 -11.88
C GLU A 103 -12.26 23.00 -10.51
N GLY A 104 -11.48 23.21 -9.45
CA GLY A 104 -12.01 23.22 -8.07
C GLY A 104 -12.37 21.85 -7.49
N HIS A 105 -12.06 20.74 -8.17
CA HIS A 105 -12.34 19.40 -7.65
C HIS A 105 -11.64 19.14 -6.30
N LYS A 106 -12.34 18.48 -5.37
CA LYS A 106 -11.86 18.19 -4.00
C LYS A 106 -10.52 17.44 -3.98
N GLU A 107 -10.29 16.60 -4.98
CA GLU A 107 -9.08 15.78 -5.08
C GLU A 107 -7.83 16.50 -5.59
N ALA A 108 -7.92 17.78 -6.00
CA ALA A 108 -6.79 18.48 -6.62
C ALA A 108 -5.52 18.48 -5.72
N ALA A 109 -5.66 18.75 -4.43
CA ALA A 109 -4.54 18.74 -3.50
C ALA A 109 -4.01 17.31 -3.22
N ASN A 110 -4.93 16.35 -3.08
CA ASN A 110 -4.61 14.93 -2.89
C ASN A 110 -3.79 14.38 -4.07
N TYR A 111 -4.28 14.58 -5.29
CA TYR A 111 -3.65 14.06 -6.51
C TYR A 111 -2.32 14.75 -6.77
N LYS A 112 -2.20 16.06 -6.51
CA LYS A 112 -0.91 16.74 -6.55
C LYS A 112 0.11 16.12 -5.60
N ARG A 113 -0.29 15.72 -4.38
CA ARG A 113 0.62 15.10 -3.39
C ARG A 113 1.07 13.68 -3.77
N LEU A 114 0.26 12.98 -4.57
CA LEU A 114 0.57 11.65 -5.11
C LEU A 114 1.17 11.67 -6.52
N GLY A 115 1.32 12.85 -7.13
CA GLY A 115 1.82 13.00 -8.50
C GLY A 115 0.83 12.55 -9.59
N ILE A 116 -0.47 12.53 -9.31
CA ILE A 116 -1.52 12.15 -10.27
C ILE A 116 -2.03 13.39 -11.01
N PRO A 117 -2.15 13.37 -12.35
CA PRO A 117 -1.62 12.35 -13.26
C PRO A 117 -0.14 12.57 -13.57
N GLU A 118 0.60 11.49 -13.76
CA GLU A 118 1.90 11.51 -14.45
C GLU A 118 1.73 11.14 -15.94
N GLY A 119 0.85 10.19 -16.24
CA GLY A 119 0.48 9.83 -17.62
C GLY A 119 1.54 9.02 -18.38
N ALA A 120 2.30 8.17 -17.68
CA ALA A 120 3.26 7.25 -18.30
C ALA A 120 2.61 6.22 -19.23
N TYR A 121 1.35 5.84 -18.97
CA TYR A 121 0.55 4.93 -19.79
C TYR A 121 -0.57 5.67 -20.52
N GLU A 122 -0.75 5.40 -21.82
CA GLU A 122 -1.78 6.04 -22.65
C GLU A 122 -3.20 5.44 -22.46
N TRP A 123 -3.47 4.76 -21.34
CA TRP A 123 -4.71 4.01 -21.13
C TRP A 123 -5.95 4.92 -21.16
N GLY A 124 -5.85 6.13 -20.61
CA GLY A 124 -6.94 7.13 -20.61
C GLY A 124 -7.37 7.62 -21.99
N ALA A 125 -6.61 7.32 -23.05
CA ALA A 125 -7.02 7.60 -24.44
C ALA A 125 -8.06 6.60 -24.97
N HIS A 126 -8.11 5.39 -24.40
CA HIS A 126 -8.98 4.29 -24.86
C HIS A 126 -9.99 3.84 -23.80
N TYR A 127 -9.73 4.14 -22.53
CA TYR A 127 -10.54 3.72 -21.39
C TYR A 127 -10.84 4.89 -20.46
N ASP A 128 -12.10 5.33 -20.46
CA ASP A 128 -12.56 6.53 -19.76
C ASP A 128 -12.25 6.55 -18.26
N ARG A 129 -12.21 5.39 -17.62
CA ARG A 129 -11.85 5.28 -16.20
C ARG A 129 -10.45 5.79 -15.85
N PHE A 130 -9.53 5.79 -16.80
CA PHE A 130 -8.18 6.32 -16.60
C PHE A 130 -8.04 7.80 -16.99
N ASN A 131 -9.15 8.46 -17.37
CA ASN A 131 -9.18 9.86 -17.74
C ASN A 131 -9.85 10.70 -16.63
N LEU A 132 -9.07 11.59 -16.00
CA LEU A 132 -9.51 12.40 -14.86
C LEU A 132 -10.65 13.37 -15.19
N ALA A 133 -10.81 13.77 -16.45
CA ALA A 133 -11.92 14.62 -16.87
C ALA A 133 -13.25 13.86 -16.93
N LYS A 134 -13.20 12.51 -16.96
CA LYS A 134 -14.38 11.63 -17.08
C LYS A 134 -14.68 10.89 -15.78
N GLU A 135 -13.66 10.34 -15.14
CA GLU A 135 -13.77 9.58 -13.88
C GLU A 135 -12.81 10.12 -12.82
N PRO A 136 -13.07 11.33 -12.28
CA PRO A 136 -12.14 12.02 -11.38
C PRO A 136 -11.86 11.29 -10.07
N ASN A 137 -12.74 10.37 -9.64
CA ASN A 137 -12.58 9.58 -8.42
C ASN A 137 -11.92 8.21 -8.66
N GLU A 138 -11.71 7.77 -9.90
CA GLU A 138 -11.10 6.46 -10.16
C GLU A 138 -9.72 6.30 -9.49
N PRO A 139 -8.81 7.30 -9.47
CA PRO A 139 -7.53 7.16 -8.80
C PRO A 139 -7.61 6.85 -7.30
N ASN A 140 -8.68 7.27 -6.61
CA ASN A 140 -8.88 6.96 -5.19
C ASN A 140 -9.13 5.46 -4.93
N ARG A 141 -9.43 4.67 -5.96
CA ARG A 141 -9.66 3.23 -5.88
C ARG A 141 -8.37 2.41 -6.09
N PHE A 142 -7.22 3.06 -6.18
CA PHE A 142 -5.89 2.46 -6.34
C PHE A 142 -4.88 3.03 -5.35
N GLY A 143 -3.76 2.35 -5.16
CA GLY A 143 -2.71 2.67 -4.18
C GLY A 143 -2.97 1.96 -2.86
N TRP A 144 -3.57 0.77 -2.93
CA TRP A 144 -3.96 -0.03 -1.78
C TRP A 144 -3.24 -1.37 -1.78
N ILE A 145 -3.07 -1.95 -0.59
CA ILE A 145 -2.76 -3.37 -0.47
C ILE A 145 -3.95 -4.20 -0.96
N VAL A 146 -3.70 -5.17 -1.83
CA VAL A 146 -4.71 -6.08 -2.39
C VAL A 146 -4.48 -7.50 -1.89
N GLU A 147 -5.38 -8.02 -1.08
CA GLU A 147 -5.33 -9.39 -0.58
C GLU A 147 -6.00 -10.37 -1.55
N VAL A 148 -5.30 -11.48 -1.84
CA VAL A 148 -5.72 -12.55 -2.73
C VAL A 148 -5.69 -13.88 -1.99
N ASP A 149 -6.80 -14.62 -2.03
CA ASP A 149 -6.80 -16.01 -1.59
C ASP A 149 -6.24 -16.91 -2.70
N VAL A 150 -4.98 -17.29 -2.54
CA VAL A 150 -4.26 -18.13 -3.51
C VAL A 150 -4.74 -19.59 -3.50
N ASN A 151 -5.52 -20.00 -2.49
CA ASN A 151 -6.08 -21.35 -2.38
C ASN A 151 -7.50 -21.46 -2.96
N ASP A 152 -8.11 -20.35 -3.34
CA ASP A 152 -9.43 -20.31 -3.98
C ASP A 152 -9.37 -19.48 -5.28
N PRO A 153 -9.31 -20.14 -6.46
CA PRO A 153 -9.22 -19.45 -7.74
C PRO A 153 -10.49 -18.68 -8.11
N ALA A 154 -11.61 -18.91 -7.42
CA ALA A 154 -12.87 -18.18 -7.62
C ALA A 154 -13.03 -17.01 -6.63
N SER A 155 -12.17 -16.89 -5.63
CA SER A 155 -12.24 -15.81 -4.63
C SER A 155 -12.17 -14.42 -5.26
N VAL A 156 -12.91 -13.45 -4.73
CA VAL A 156 -12.81 -12.05 -5.16
C VAL A 156 -11.70 -11.38 -4.33
N PRO A 157 -10.61 -10.87 -4.96
CA PRO A 157 -9.58 -10.13 -4.24
C PRO A 157 -10.13 -8.90 -3.54
N ARG A 158 -9.45 -8.47 -2.47
CA ARG A 158 -9.92 -7.36 -1.63
C ARG A 158 -8.86 -6.29 -1.48
N LYS A 159 -9.19 -5.06 -1.83
CA LYS A 159 -8.36 -3.89 -1.51
C LYS A 159 -8.59 -3.50 -0.05
N ARG A 160 -7.54 -3.53 0.78
CA ARG A 160 -7.59 -3.39 2.24
C ARG A 160 -7.31 -1.95 2.67
N THR A 161 -8.37 -1.16 2.78
CA THR A 161 -8.22 0.30 2.91
C THR A 161 -7.75 0.76 4.28
N ALA A 162 -7.86 -0.08 5.31
CA ALA A 162 -7.36 0.22 6.65
C ALA A 162 -5.83 0.38 6.69
N MET A 163 -5.13 -0.16 5.69
CA MET A 163 -3.66 -0.11 5.57
C MET A 163 -3.17 1.19 4.87
N GLY A 164 -4.07 2.11 4.53
CA GLY A 164 -3.73 3.42 3.97
C GLY A 164 -3.49 3.41 2.46
N ARG A 165 -3.57 4.60 1.86
CA ARG A 165 -3.41 4.83 0.41
C ARG A 165 -2.13 5.58 0.09
N PHE A 166 -1.22 4.94 -0.60
CA PHE A 166 0.06 5.50 -1.05
C PHE A 166 0.71 4.55 -2.08
N LYS A 167 2.00 4.75 -2.40
CA LYS A 167 2.72 3.91 -3.35
C LYS A 167 3.39 2.76 -2.60
N HIS A 168 2.61 1.72 -2.31
CA HIS A 168 3.09 0.60 -1.50
C HIS A 168 4.15 -0.19 -2.27
N GLU A 169 5.32 -0.40 -1.67
CA GLU A 169 6.30 -1.36 -2.22
C GLU A 169 5.87 -2.81 -1.91
N GLY A 170 5.57 -3.06 -0.63
CA GLY A 170 5.28 -4.38 -0.08
C GLY A 170 4.56 -4.26 1.26
N ALA A 171 4.17 -5.40 1.83
CA ALA A 171 3.50 -5.46 3.12
C ALA A 171 3.78 -6.79 3.83
N GLU A 172 4.95 -6.87 4.46
CA GLU A 172 5.35 -8.06 5.22
C GLU A 172 4.80 -8.04 6.63
N SER A 173 4.50 -9.23 7.15
CA SER A 173 3.73 -9.39 8.37
C SER A 173 4.46 -10.19 9.45
N ILE A 174 4.08 -9.93 10.70
CA ILE A 174 4.51 -10.70 11.85
C ILE A 174 3.40 -10.75 12.91
N VAL A 175 3.27 -11.89 13.60
CA VAL A 175 2.35 -12.01 14.73
C VAL A 175 3.05 -11.47 15.98
N ALA A 176 2.49 -10.40 16.56
CA ALA A 176 2.98 -9.80 17.80
C ALA A 176 2.76 -10.74 19.00
N ARG A 177 3.37 -10.42 20.14
CA ARG A 177 3.30 -11.28 21.34
C ARG A 177 1.89 -11.45 21.89
N ASP A 178 1.04 -10.46 21.69
CA ASP A 178 -0.37 -10.52 22.05
C ASP A 178 -1.25 -11.17 20.96
N GLY A 179 -0.66 -11.68 19.87
CA GLY A 179 -1.38 -12.36 18.82
C GLY A 179 -2.08 -11.44 17.83
N ARG A 180 -2.02 -10.11 17.96
CA ARG A 180 -2.36 -9.21 16.84
C ARG A 180 -1.34 -9.38 15.71
N VAL A 181 -1.73 -9.07 14.49
CA VAL A 181 -0.82 -9.11 13.34
C VAL A 181 -0.37 -7.70 13.02
N VAL A 182 0.93 -7.56 12.81
CA VAL A 182 1.60 -6.32 12.47
C VAL A 182 2.08 -6.43 11.04
N PHE A 183 1.81 -5.40 10.24
CA PHE A 183 2.33 -5.24 8.89
C PHE A 183 3.22 -4.01 8.83
N TYR A 184 4.37 -4.13 8.20
CA TYR A 184 5.25 -3.00 7.90
C TYR A 184 5.17 -2.67 6.41
N LEU A 185 5.06 -1.38 6.07
CA LEU A 185 4.83 -0.92 4.69
C LEU A 185 5.75 0.24 4.34
N GLY A 186 6.39 0.16 3.18
CA GLY A 186 7.15 1.25 2.57
C GLY A 186 6.31 2.02 1.56
N ASP A 187 6.42 3.34 1.57
CA ASP A 187 5.89 4.21 0.52
C ASP A 187 7.04 4.65 -0.39
N ASP A 188 7.22 3.96 -1.53
CA ASP A 188 8.39 4.14 -2.39
C ASP A 188 8.29 5.42 -3.22
N GLU A 189 8.58 6.53 -2.56
CA GLU A 189 8.90 7.78 -3.20
C GLU A 189 9.92 8.53 -2.37
N ARG A 190 10.72 9.36 -3.03
CA ARG A 190 11.69 10.21 -2.34
C ARG A 190 10.94 11.12 -1.38
N PHE A 191 11.39 11.14 -0.13
CA PHE A 191 10.83 11.94 0.95
C PHE A 191 9.44 11.51 1.43
N ASP A 192 8.98 10.31 1.09
CA ASP A 192 7.81 9.69 1.70
C ASP A 192 8.22 8.74 2.84
N TYR A 193 7.33 7.84 3.27
CA TYR A 193 7.29 7.42 4.67
C TYR A 193 7.35 5.91 4.88
N VAL A 194 7.67 5.54 6.12
CA VAL A 194 7.58 4.17 6.63
C VAL A 194 6.33 4.06 7.50
N TYR A 195 5.52 3.04 7.25
CA TYR A 195 4.25 2.79 7.92
C TYR A 195 4.23 1.45 8.65
N LYS A 196 3.35 1.37 9.66
CA LYS A 196 3.03 0.15 10.39
C LYS A 196 1.52 0.03 10.56
N PHE A 197 0.93 -1.11 10.24
CA PHE A 197 -0.47 -1.41 10.52
C PHE A 197 -0.57 -2.52 11.58
N VAL A 198 -1.37 -2.31 12.62
CA VAL A 198 -1.62 -3.32 13.66
C VAL A 198 -3.11 -3.66 13.67
N THR A 199 -3.45 -4.93 13.46
CA THR A 199 -4.84 -5.39 13.46
C THR A 199 -5.51 -5.16 14.82
N ALA A 200 -6.80 -4.84 14.83
CA ALA A 200 -7.57 -4.78 16.08
C ALA A 200 -7.82 -6.19 16.64
N GLY A 201 -8.14 -7.14 15.76
CA GLY A 201 -8.32 -8.55 16.09
C GLY A 201 -7.01 -9.31 16.22
N ARG A 202 -7.10 -10.54 16.76
CA ARG A 202 -5.95 -11.46 16.95
C ARG A 202 -6.00 -12.56 15.90
N PHE A 203 -4.81 -12.98 15.47
CA PHE A 203 -4.64 -14.16 14.63
C PHE A 203 -5.10 -15.41 15.36
N ASN A 204 -5.98 -16.16 14.72
CA ASN A 204 -6.41 -17.49 15.18
C ASN A 204 -5.76 -18.57 14.30
N PRO A 205 -4.73 -19.29 14.80
CA PRO A 205 -4.09 -20.35 14.02
C PRO A 205 -4.99 -21.58 13.82
N GLY A 206 -6.06 -21.74 14.61
CA GLY A 206 -7.01 -22.84 14.51
C GLY A 206 -8.21 -22.57 13.61
N ASP A 207 -8.42 -21.33 13.17
CA ASP A 207 -9.54 -20.94 12.32
C ASP A 207 -9.08 -19.90 11.28
N ARG A 208 -8.78 -20.39 10.07
CA ARG A 208 -8.39 -19.53 8.94
C ARG A 208 -9.49 -18.54 8.58
N ALA A 209 -10.74 -18.95 8.59
CA ALA A 209 -11.86 -18.12 8.15
C ALA A 209 -12.04 -16.90 9.07
N ALA A 210 -11.83 -17.08 10.38
CA ALA A 210 -11.84 -15.99 11.35
C ALA A 210 -10.78 -14.89 11.06
N ASN A 211 -9.73 -15.20 10.32
CA ASN A 211 -8.65 -14.25 10.01
C ASN A 211 -8.92 -13.41 8.75
N MET A 212 -9.83 -13.83 7.87
CA MET A 212 -9.99 -13.27 6.51
C MET A 212 -10.45 -11.81 6.47
N ASN A 213 -10.86 -11.23 7.60
CA ASN A 213 -11.22 -9.80 7.70
C ASN A 213 -10.34 -9.02 8.69
N LEU A 214 -9.22 -9.60 9.18
CA LEU A 214 -8.34 -8.90 10.12
C LEU A 214 -7.72 -7.62 9.55
N LEU A 215 -7.59 -7.52 8.22
CA LEU A 215 -7.06 -6.34 7.54
C LEU A 215 -8.08 -5.21 7.32
N ASP A 216 -9.32 -5.38 7.75
CA ASP A 216 -10.36 -4.35 7.64
C ASP A 216 -10.44 -3.45 8.89
N ASP A 217 -9.86 -3.88 10.02
CA ASP A 217 -9.93 -3.17 11.29
C ASP A 217 -8.60 -3.21 12.06
N GLY A 218 -8.14 -2.06 12.52
CA GLY A 218 -6.84 -1.86 13.14
C GLY A 218 -6.41 -0.40 13.11
N THR A 219 -5.16 -0.17 13.49
CA THR A 219 -4.56 1.16 13.50
C THR A 219 -3.38 1.20 12.55
N LEU A 220 -3.43 2.12 11.59
CA LEU A 220 -2.27 2.51 10.79
C LEU A 220 -1.45 3.56 11.56
N TYR A 221 -0.14 3.42 11.50
CA TYR A 221 0.84 4.32 12.09
C TYR A 221 1.86 4.73 11.06
N VAL A 222 2.48 5.89 11.26
CA VAL A 222 3.63 6.37 10.49
C VAL A 222 4.82 6.63 11.41
N ALA A 223 6.02 6.34 10.94
CA ALA A 223 7.25 6.46 11.72
C ALA A 223 7.74 7.93 11.80
N GLN A 224 8.20 8.30 12.98
CA GLN A 224 9.12 9.41 13.20
C GLN A 224 10.42 8.84 13.79
N PHE A 225 11.51 9.05 13.07
CA PHE A 225 12.88 8.69 13.47
C PHE A 225 13.57 9.92 14.04
N ALA A 226 14.01 9.86 15.30
CA ALA A 226 14.69 10.96 16.00
C ALA A 226 16.21 10.80 15.97
N GLU A 227 16.93 11.92 16.06
CA GLU A 227 18.41 12.00 16.06
C GLU A 227 19.10 11.16 17.15
N ASP A 228 18.41 10.88 18.26
CA ASP A 228 18.96 10.05 19.34
C ASP A 228 18.83 8.53 19.09
N GLY A 229 18.30 8.14 17.92
CA GLY A 229 18.05 6.75 17.54
C GLY A 229 16.76 6.17 18.12
N SER A 230 15.85 6.99 18.64
CA SER A 230 14.49 6.55 18.99
C SER A 230 13.55 6.63 17.79
N VAL A 231 12.61 5.69 17.72
CA VAL A 231 11.50 5.72 16.74
C VAL A 231 10.18 5.75 17.47
N GLU A 232 9.25 6.59 16.99
CA GLU A 232 7.87 6.64 17.44
C GLU A 232 6.93 6.34 16.27
N TRP A 233 5.92 5.51 16.54
CA TRP A 233 4.85 5.19 15.61
C TRP A 233 3.62 6.05 15.93
N MET A 234 3.37 7.06 15.10
CA MET A 234 2.29 8.03 15.30
C MET A 234 0.99 7.52 14.65
N PRO A 235 -0.12 7.44 15.40
CA PRO A 235 -1.37 6.87 14.89
C PRO A 235 -2.04 7.78 13.85
N ILE A 236 -2.43 7.18 12.72
CA ILE A 236 -3.20 7.83 11.66
C ILE A 236 -4.70 7.60 11.94
N VAL A 237 -5.22 8.40 12.87
CA VAL A 237 -6.60 8.28 13.36
C VAL A 237 -7.30 9.63 13.31
N PHE A 238 -8.44 9.67 12.62
CA PHE A 238 -9.30 10.85 12.57
C PHE A 238 -9.76 11.25 13.98
N GLY A 239 -9.76 12.56 14.25
CA GLY A 239 -10.07 13.12 15.56
C GLY A 239 -8.88 13.22 16.51
N GLN A 240 -7.70 12.71 16.13
CA GLN A 240 -6.49 12.78 16.95
C GLN A 240 -5.46 13.75 16.36
N GLY A 241 -4.80 14.50 17.25
CA GLY A 241 -3.75 15.46 16.86
C GLY A 241 -4.22 16.41 15.75
N PRO A 242 -3.48 16.56 14.64
CA PRO A 242 -3.86 17.42 13.52
C PRO A 242 -4.89 16.78 12.57
N LEU A 243 -5.30 15.52 12.76
CA LEU A 243 -6.12 14.78 11.81
C LEU A 243 -7.61 15.02 12.05
N THR A 244 -8.04 16.26 11.88
CA THR A 244 -9.39 16.72 12.25
C THR A 244 -10.04 17.55 11.13
N ALA A 245 -11.31 17.94 11.35
CA ALA A 245 -12.05 18.82 10.45
C ALA A 245 -11.37 20.19 10.24
N GLN A 246 -10.63 20.69 11.24
CA GLN A 246 -9.86 21.93 11.13
C GLN A 246 -8.78 21.85 10.03
N ASN A 247 -8.26 20.65 9.78
CA ASN A 247 -7.32 20.38 8.68
C ASN A 247 -8.02 19.67 7.51
N GLY A 248 -9.34 19.80 7.37
CA GLY A 248 -10.08 19.36 6.18
C GLY A 248 -10.33 17.86 6.06
N PHE A 249 -10.14 17.08 7.12
CA PHE A 249 -10.60 15.68 7.17
C PHE A 249 -12.00 15.61 7.77
N ALA A 250 -12.94 14.87 7.16
CA ALA A 250 -14.28 14.69 7.73
C ALA A 250 -14.48 13.31 8.37
N SER A 251 -13.57 12.36 8.13
CA SER A 251 -13.73 10.96 8.54
C SER A 251 -12.39 10.21 8.53
N GLN A 252 -12.38 8.99 9.09
CA GLN A 252 -11.25 8.07 8.93
C GLN A 252 -11.01 7.71 7.46
N ALA A 253 -12.06 7.65 6.63
CA ALA A 253 -11.93 7.40 5.20
C ALA A 253 -11.16 8.52 4.49
N ASP A 254 -11.44 9.79 4.84
CA ASP A 254 -10.69 10.93 4.30
C ASP A 254 -9.20 10.86 4.67
N VAL A 255 -8.90 10.52 5.93
CA VAL A 255 -7.53 10.36 6.42
C VAL A 255 -6.79 9.25 5.66
N LEU A 256 -7.45 8.12 5.40
CA LEU A 256 -6.85 6.98 4.69
C LEU A 256 -6.69 7.24 3.18
N ILE A 257 -7.63 7.97 2.53
CA ILE A 257 -7.49 8.37 1.12
C ILE A 257 -6.29 9.33 0.94
N GLU A 258 -6.09 10.22 1.92
CA GLU A 258 -5.02 11.23 1.94
C GLU A 258 -3.89 10.86 2.92
N THR A 259 -3.54 9.56 3.01
CA THR A 259 -2.59 9.04 4.02
C THR A 259 -1.26 9.79 4.04
N ARG A 260 -0.70 10.14 2.87
CA ARG A 260 0.53 10.95 2.78
C ARG A 260 0.39 12.32 3.42
N ARG A 261 -0.74 13.01 3.20
CA ARG A 261 -1.02 14.32 3.80
C ARG A 261 -1.25 14.21 5.31
N ALA A 262 -1.90 13.13 5.76
CA ALA A 262 -2.02 12.84 7.18
C ALA A 262 -0.63 12.66 7.84
N ALA A 263 0.25 11.90 7.20
CA ALA A 263 1.64 11.74 7.64
C ALA A 263 2.45 13.05 7.62
N ASP A 264 2.29 13.88 6.59
CA ASP A 264 2.88 15.23 6.52
C ASP A 264 2.48 16.06 7.76
N LEU A 265 1.19 16.04 8.13
CA LEU A 265 0.66 16.80 9.27
C LEU A 265 1.11 16.25 10.62
N LEU A 266 1.29 14.93 10.73
CA LEU A 266 1.84 14.29 11.93
C LEU A 266 3.34 14.57 12.12
N GLY A 267 4.04 15.08 11.10
CA GLY A 267 5.48 15.33 11.18
C GLY A 267 6.31 14.05 11.08
N ALA A 268 5.84 13.09 10.27
CA ALA A 268 6.60 11.88 9.94
C ALA A 268 7.97 12.22 9.31
N THR A 269 8.96 11.36 9.52
CA THR A 269 10.31 11.57 8.97
C THR A 269 10.31 11.24 7.48
N LYS A 270 10.75 12.18 6.66
CA LYS A 270 10.84 12.01 5.19
C LYS A 270 12.03 11.15 4.83
N MET A 271 11.79 10.00 4.23
CA MET A 271 12.78 8.94 4.04
C MET A 271 13.38 8.89 2.63
N ASP A 272 14.51 8.21 2.49
CA ASP A 272 15.16 7.93 1.21
C ASP A 272 14.58 6.70 0.50
N ARG A 273 13.37 6.86 -0.06
CA ARG A 273 12.65 5.81 -0.82
C ARG A 273 12.54 4.47 -0.07
N PRO A 274 11.63 4.39 0.92
CA PRO A 274 11.28 3.13 1.56
C PRO A 274 10.75 2.11 0.55
N GLU A 275 11.56 1.10 0.26
CA GLU A 275 11.14 -0.09 -0.50
C GLU A 275 10.74 -1.20 0.51
N ASP A 276 11.30 -2.41 0.37
CA ASP A 276 10.94 -3.57 1.18
C ASP A 276 11.20 -3.34 2.68
N ILE A 277 10.27 -3.81 3.52
CA ILE A 277 10.42 -3.81 4.98
C ILE A 277 10.19 -5.20 5.53
N GLN A 278 11.21 -5.80 6.15
CA GLN A 278 11.16 -7.18 6.61
C GLN A 278 11.22 -7.28 8.14
N PRO A 279 10.13 -7.68 8.83
CA PRO A 279 10.22 -8.12 10.21
C PRO A 279 10.87 -9.52 10.30
N ASN A 280 11.69 -9.73 11.33
CA ASN A 280 12.40 -10.98 11.57
C ASN A 280 12.09 -11.51 12.98
N ALA A 281 11.28 -12.56 13.05
CA ALA A 281 10.90 -13.20 14.30
C ALA A 281 12.07 -13.89 15.03
N GLY A 282 13.13 -14.28 14.31
CA GLY A 282 14.27 -14.98 14.87
C GLY A 282 15.19 -14.09 15.71
N ASN A 283 15.26 -12.80 15.40
CA ASN A 283 16.08 -11.84 16.15
C ASN A 283 15.27 -10.67 16.76
N GLY A 284 13.97 -10.57 16.49
CA GLY A 284 13.09 -9.56 17.06
C GLY A 284 13.26 -8.17 16.43
N LYS A 285 13.83 -8.07 15.22
CA LYS A 285 14.15 -6.80 14.55
C LYS A 285 13.39 -6.63 13.25
N VAL A 286 13.35 -5.41 12.73
CA VAL A 286 12.73 -5.06 11.45
C VAL A 286 13.77 -4.34 10.59
N TYR A 287 13.85 -4.65 9.30
CA TYR A 287 14.80 -4.05 8.37
C TYR A 287 14.07 -3.25 7.31
N VAL A 288 14.39 -1.96 7.18
CA VAL A 288 13.81 -1.05 6.19
C VAL A 288 14.84 -0.78 5.11
N MET A 289 14.52 -1.14 3.86
CA MET A 289 15.36 -0.82 2.70
C MET A 289 15.10 0.62 2.25
N LEU A 290 16.16 1.43 2.16
CA LEU A 290 16.10 2.81 1.69
C LEU A 290 16.98 2.96 0.45
N THR A 291 16.38 2.84 -0.73
CA THR A 291 17.11 2.49 -1.96
C THR A 291 17.97 3.62 -2.52
N ASN A 292 17.51 4.88 -2.43
CA ASN A 292 18.25 6.09 -2.79
C ASN A 292 17.39 7.36 -2.63
N ASN A 293 18.04 8.52 -2.61
CA ASN A 293 17.40 9.81 -2.82
C ASN A 293 18.39 10.85 -3.35
N SER A 294 18.58 10.88 -4.67
CA SER A 294 19.48 11.86 -5.30
C SER A 294 18.96 13.31 -5.23
N LYS A 295 17.74 13.54 -4.70
CA LYS A 295 17.18 14.89 -4.48
C LYS A 295 17.43 15.42 -3.06
N ARG A 296 17.89 14.60 -2.11
CA ARG A 296 18.19 15.05 -0.75
C ARG A 296 19.31 16.09 -0.76
N LYS A 297 19.05 17.27 -0.19
CA LYS A 297 20.03 18.34 -0.09
C LYS A 297 20.80 18.27 1.24
N ALA A 298 21.92 18.97 1.32
CA ALA A 298 22.77 18.98 2.52
C ALA A 298 22.03 19.45 3.78
N GLU A 299 21.15 20.43 3.64
CA GLU A 299 20.32 20.96 4.73
C GLU A 299 19.14 20.07 5.12
N GLN A 300 18.88 19.00 4.36
CA GLN A 300 17.82 18.01 4.63
C GLN A 300 18.38 16.70 5.17
N VAL A 301 19.69 16.61 5.41
CA VAL A 301 20.31 15.43 6.01
C VAL A 301 19.95 15.38 7.49
N ASP A 302 19.63 14.17 7.95
CA ASP A 302 19.34 13.82 9.34
C ASP A 302 20.02 12.47 9.65
N ALA A 303 19.98 12.04 10.90
CA ALA A 303 20.59 10.76 11.29
C ALA A 303 20.04 9.58 10.48
N ALA A 304 18.75 9.60 10.14
CA ALA A 304 18.07 8.50 9.44
C ALA A 304 18.39 8.48 7.94
N ASN A 305 18.78 9.62 7.39
CA ASN A 305 19.09 9.82 5.98
C ASN A 305 20.38 10.66 5.83
N PRO A 306 21.55 10.06 6.13
CA PRO A 306 22.76 10.79 6.51
C PRO A 306 23.54 11.40 5.33
N ARG A 307 23.03 11.30 4.10
CA ARG A 307 23.78 11.69 2.88
C ARG A 307 22.94 12.56 1.96
N ALA A 308 23.47 13.72 1.60
CA ALA A 308 22.96 14.50 0.48
C ALA A 308 23.23 13.76 -0.83
N ALA A 309 22.36 13.97 -1.83
CA ALA A 309 22.41 13.35 -3.14
C ALA A 309 22.64 11.83 -3.06
N ASN A 310 21.99 11.16 -2.10
CA ASN A 310 22.19 9.75 -1.81
C ASN A 310 21.87 8.91 -3.06
N ALA A 311 22.91 8.37 -3.71
CA ALA A 311 22.79 7.57 -4.93
C ALA A 311 22.81 6.05 -4.67
N PHE A 312 23.12 5.62 -3.44
CA PHE A 312 23.44 4.22 -3.16
C PHE A 312 22.50 3.56 -2.16
N GLY A 313 21.75 4.33 -1.40
CA GLY A 313 20.83 3.79 -0.40
C GLY A 313 21.53 3.23 0.85
N HIS A 314 20.72 2.87 1.84
CA HIS A 314 21.12 2.32 3.13
C HIS A 314 19.98 1.49 3.73
N ILE A 315 20.23 0.88 4.88
CA ILE A 315 19.25 0.05 5.59
C ILE A 315 19.11 0.61 7.01
N ILE A 316 17.87 0.76 7.48
CA ILE A 316 17.58 1.03 8.89
C ILE A 316 17.14 -0.27 9.57
N GLU A 317 17.60 -0.51 10.78
CA GLU A 317 17.20 -1.65 11.61
C GLU A 317 16.38 -1.14 12.80
N ILE A 318 15.10 -1.48 12.90
CA ILE A 318 14.24 -1.11 14.02
C ILE A 318 14.19 -2.24 15.05
N VAL A 319 14.29 -1.86 16.32
CA VAL A 319 14.06 -2.70 17.50
C VAL A 319 12.92 -2.11 18.31
N GLU A 320 11.75 -2.73 18.23
CA GLU A 320 10.55 -2.28 18.93
C GLU A 320 10.71 -2.45 20.45
N GLU A 321 10.13 -1.55 21.23
CA GLU A 321 10.26 -1.56 22.69
C GLU A 321 9.84 -2.90 23.30
N GLY A 322 10.68 -3.44 24.19
CA GLY A 322 10.47 -4.76 24.79
C GLY A 322 10.53 -5.94 23.81
N GLY A 323 10.89 -5.72 22.54
CA GLY A 323 10.83 -6.71 21.47
C GLY A 323 9.39 -7.13 21.12
N ASP A 324 8.42 -6.24 21.32
CA ASP A 324 7.03 -6.43 20.91
C ASP A 324 6.72 -5.62 19.64
N PHE A 325 6.46 -6.29 18.52
CA PHE A 325 6.20 -5.63 17.23
C PHE A 325 4.98 -4.69 17.26
N ALA A 326 4.06 -4.86 18.22
CA ALA A 326 2.92 -3.98 18.40
C ALA A 326 3.21 -2.72 19.24
N ALA A 327 4.41 -2.58 19.82
CA ALA A 327 4.80 -1.39 20.57
C ALA A 327 4.79 -0.15 19.68
N THR A 328 4.44 1.02 20.20
CA THR A 328 4.41 2.27 19.40
C THR A 328 5.70 3.08 19.54
N LYS A 329 6.72 2.52 20.19
CA LYS A 329 8.03 3.12 20.40
C LYS A 329 9.11 2.07 20.26
N GLY A 330 10.33 2.51 19.95
CA GLY A 330 11.49 1.62 19.84
C GLY A 330 12.79 2.38 19.62
N ARG A 331 13.78 1.63 19.15
CA ARG A 331 15.10 2.10 18.72
C ARG A 331 15.29 1.80 17.24
N TRP A 332 16.15 2.57 16.58
CA TRP A 332 16.55 2.32 15.19
C TRP A 332 18.04 2.63 14.97
#